data_AF-A0A3C0B6D6-F1
#
_entry.id   AF-A0A3C0B6D6-F1
#
_cell.length_a   1.000
_cell.length_b   1.000
_cell.length_c   1.000
_cell.angle_alpha   90.00
_cell.angle_beta   90.00
_cell.angle_gamma   90.00
#
_symmetry.space_group_name_H-M   'P 1'
#
loop_
_entity.id
_entity.type
_entity.pdbx_description
1 polymer ?
#
loop_
_entity_poly.entity_id
_entity_poly.type
_entity_poly.pdbx_seq_one_letter_code
_entity_poly.pdbx_strand_id
1 'polypeptide(L)' 'MTDPSILLQETTSWRKIIHIDMDAFYASVEQRDNPLLRGRPVAVGSSRQRGV' A
#
# COMPACT_ATOMS: atom_id res chain seq x y z
N MET A 1 -34.37 35.15 -15.60
CA MET A 1 -34.64 34.45 -14.33
C MET A 1 -33.72 33.24 -14.32
N THR A 2 -32.51 33.42 -13.81
CA THR A 2 -31.46 32.37 -13.76
C THR A 2 -31.89 31.30 -12.77
N ASP A 3 -31.91 30.05 -13.22
CA ASP A 3 -32.20 28.90 -12.37
C ASP A 3 -31.10 28.75 -11.29
N PRO A 4 -31.42 28.86 -9.98
CA PRO A 4 -30.48 28.67 -8.88
C PRO A 4 -29.86 27.25 -8.82
N SER A 5 -30.45 26.26 -9.50
CA SER A 5 -30.00 24.87 -9.47
C SER A 5 -28.65 24.64 -10.19
N ILE A 6 -28.28 25.52 -11.12
CA ILE A 6 -27.02 25.43 -11.88
C ILE A 6 -25.79 25.73 -11.00
N LEU A 7 -25.95 26.49 -9.91
CA LEU A 7 -24.86 26.85 -8.98
C LEU A 7 -24.56 25.78 -7.93
N LEU A 8 -25.44 24.77 -7.74
CA LEU A 8 -25.27 23.71 -6.75
C LEU A 8 -24.60 22.44 -7.30
N GLN A 9 -24.32 22.39 -8.60
CA GLN A 9 -23.74 21.20 -9.25
C GLN A 9 -22.21 21.16 -9.27
N GLU A 10 -21.51 22.19 -8.80
CA GLU A 10 -20.05 22.19 -8.76
C GLU A 10 -19.48 21.92 -7.35
N THR A 11 -18.64 20.88 -7.29
CA THR A 11 -17.47 20.68 -6.40
C THR A 11 -17.49 19.61 -5.30
N THR A 12 -18.41 18.65 -5.25
CA THR A 12 -18.08 17.38 -4.55
C THR A 12 -17.38 16.40 -5.51
N SER A 13 -16.17 16.78 -5.93
CA SER A 13 -15.25 15.83 -6.57
C SER A 13 -14.99 14.69 -5.59
N TRP A 14 -15.48 13.50 -5.92
CA TRP A 14 -15.34 12.32 -5.09
C TRP A 14 -13.87 11.96 -4.92
N ARG A 15 -13.39 11.90 -3.68
CA ARG A 15 -12.03 11.43 -3.37
C ARG A 15 -11.91 9.95 -3.72
N LYS A 16 -11.05 9.63 -4.69
CA LYS A 16 -10.64 8.26 -4.96
C LYS A 16 -9.48 7.92 -4.02
N ILE A 17 -9.74 7.05 -3.05
CA ILE A 17 -8.73 6.58 -2.10
C ILE A 17 -8.32 5.17 -2.54
N ILE A 18 -7.02 4.98 -2.80
CA ILE A 18 -6.45 3.68 -3.15
C ILE A 18 -5.45 3.33 -2.06
N HIS A 19 -5.60 2.15 -1.48
CA HIS A 19 -4.61 1.56 -0.60
C HIS A 19 -3.75 0.60 -1.41
N ILE A 20 -2.43 0.72 -1.26
CA ILE A 20 -1.45 -0.18 -1.87
C ILE A 20 -0.71 -0.83 -0.71
N ASP A 21 -0.74 -2.14 -0.65
CA ASP A 21 0.03 -2.95 0.28
C ASP A 21 0.93 -3.89 -0.51
N MET A 22 2.12 -4.15 0.02
CA MET A 22 3.11 -5.02 -0.60
C MET A 22 3.11 -6.37 0.11
N ASP A 23 2.92 -7.44 -0.67
CA ASP A 23 2.94 -8.80 -0.16
C ASP A 23 4.28 -9.12 0.51
N ALA A 24 4.26 -9.25 1.84
CA ALA A 24 5.42 -9.58 2.67
C ALA A 24 6.70 -8.80 2.29
N PHE A 25 6.60 -7.48 2.14
CA PHE A 25 7.61 -6.61 1.52
C PHE A 25 9.07 -7.01 1.73
N TYR A 26 9.55 -7.05 2.98
CA TYR A 26 10.95 -7.36 3.27
C TYR A 26 11.33 -8.80 2.87
N ALA A 27 10.48 -9.78 3.17
CA ALA A 27 10.75 -11.17 2.79
C ALA A 27 10.74 -11.35 1.25
N SER A 28 9.86 -10.64 0.54
CA SER A 28 9.80 -10.64 -0.92
C SER A 28 11.04 -10.03 -1.57
N VAL A 29 11.62 -8.98 -0.95
CA VAL A 29 12.91 -8.41 -1.37
C VAL A 29 14.03 -9.43 -1.17
N GLU A 30 14.12 -10.05 0.02
CA GLU A 30 15.16 -11.05 0.30
C GLU A 30 15.06 -12.30 -0.60
N GLN A 31 13.85 -12.76 -0.92
CA GLN A 31 13.64 -13.88 -1.86
C GLN A 31 13.96 -13.53 -3.32
N ARG A 32 13.85 -12.25 -3.69
CA ARG A 32 14.26 -11.76 -5.01
C ARG A 32 15.79 -11.78 -5.08
N ASP A 33 16.45 -11.19 -4.09
CA ASP A 33 17.89 -10.96 -4.08
C ASP A 33 18.67 -12.25 -3.76
N ASN A 34 18.08 -13.15 -2.97
CA ASN A 34 18.57 -14.51 -2.72
C ASN A 34 17.52 -15.57 -3.13
N PRO A 35 17.60 -16.09 -4.38
CA PRO A 35 16.64 -17.06 -4.90
C PRO A 35 16.55 -18.38 -4.11
N LEU A 36 17.57 -18.73 -3.32
CA LEU A 36 17.56 -19.94 -2.48
C LEU A 36 16.55 -19.88 -1.33
N LEU A 37 16.02 -18.70 -1.02
CA LEU A 37 14.99 -18.48 0.00
C LEU A 37 13.57 -18.74 -0.53
N ARG A 38 13.39 -18.89 -1.85
CA ARG A 38 12.06 -19.15 -2.44
C ARG A 38 11.53 -20.52 -2.05
N GLY A 39 10.24 -20.59 -1.77
CA GLY A 39 9.57 -21.82 -1.32
C GLY A 39 9.94 -22.24 0.11
N ARG A 40 10.74 -21.44 0.84
CA ARG A 40 11.09 -21.70 2.23
C ARG A 40 10.29 -20.78 3.16
N PRO A 41 9.97 -21.23 4.39
CA PRO A 41 9.49 -20.32 5.44
C PRO A 41 10.60 -19.32 5.80
N VAL A 42 10.32 -18.02 5.67
CA VAL A 42 11.30 -16.94 5.89
C VAL A 42 10.67 -15.83 6.73
N ALA A 43 11.47 -15.28 7.65
CA ALA A 43 11.17 -14.06 8.38
C ALA A 43 12.39 -13.13 8.30
N VAL A 44 12.14 -11.81 8.21
CA VAL A 44 13.17 -10.78 8.26
C VAL A 44 13.05 -10.05 9.59
N GLY A 45 14.16 -9.96 10.33
CA GLY A 45 14.18 -9.30 11.64
C GLY A 45 15.54 -9.33 12.32
N SER A 46 15.61 -8.69 13.48
CA SER A 46 16.81 -8.57 14.31
C SER A 46 16.65 -9.37 15.62
N SER A 47 17.78 -9.79 16.20
CA SER A 47 17.83 -10.36 17.56
C SER A 47 17.71 -9.30 18.66
N ARG A 48 17.65 -8.01 18.30
CA ARG A 48 17.48 -6.91 19.26
C ARG A 48 16.01 -6.71 19.65
N GLN A 49 15.82 -6.07 20.79
CA GLN A 49 14.53 -5.91 21.45
C GLN A 49 13.52 -5.01 20.69
N ARG A 50 13.95 -4.26 19.66
CA ARG A 50 13.06 -3.45 18.81
C ARG A 50 13.57 -3.37 17.36
N GLY A 51 12.62 -3.39 16.42
CA GLY A 51 12.83 -3.27 14.97
C GLY A 51 12.52 -4.57 14.21
N VAL A 52 12.43 -4.45 12.89
CA VAL A 52 13.00 -5.46 11.97
C VAL A 52 14.51 -5.27 11.94
#